data_AF-A0A843T0Q4-F1
#
_entry.id   AF-A0A843T0Q4-F1
#
_cell.length_a   1.000
_cell.length_b   1.000
_cell.length_c   1.000
_cell.angle_alpha   90.00
_cell.angle_beta   90.00
_cell.angle_gamma   90.00
#
_symmetry.space_group_name_H-M   'P 1'
#
loop_
_entity.id
_entity.type
_entity.pdbx_description
1 polymer ?
#
loop_
_entity_poly.entity_id
_entity_poly.type
_entity_poly.pdbx_seq_one_letter_code
_entity_poly.pdbx_strand_id
1 'polypeptide(L)'
;MNNRFLDRLAAAVSPGALLRDPVELLTYESDALVHLRATPGAAVLPRSAAEVQAVVRLCHEHHVPFVARGHGTGLSGGALPVADGILIVLSRLNRILDIDIPNLRVTVEPGVTNAEITRQVAPLGCYYAPDPSSQSVCSIGGNIAENSGGAHCLKYGFTVHHVLGVEAVLPTGDMIQVGGAVLDPPGLDLLGVMVGSEGTLAVVTKATLRLLRRPEAVLTLLAGFGSIDEAGEAVSAIIGHGIVPAAVEMMDRLTIDAAEAAVHPDFPKTGAVLIVELDGPQDEVHELFAIVERVCHASGASTIEIARDAAARDRIWRGRKAAFAAMGRVSPNYYVQDGVVPRTRLPEVLRRIRDLEARSGLRIGNVFHAGDGNLHPLICYDEAIAGQAEHAEAVASEILQYCIDAGGSITGEHGVGADKSKHMSKMFGPNDLDAMRMVRSAFDPAAICNPGKVFPTPRLCGEVPGPYRQHPIERAGLAERF
;
A
#
# COMPACT_ATOMS: atom_id res chain seq x y z
N MET A 1 3.52 15.73 27.65
CA MET A 1 4.78 16.14 26.99
C MET A 1 5.39 17.34 27.72
N ASN A 2 6.72 17.50 27.76
CA ASN A 2 7.37 18.61 28.47
C ASN A 2 7.15 19.95 27.73
N ASN A 3 6.66 20.99 28.42
CA ASN A 3 6.42 22.31 27.83
C ASN A 3 7.68 22.91 27.16
N ARG A 4 8.86 22.71 27.76
CA ARG A 4 10.13 23.21 27.18
C ARG A 4 10.44 22.56 25.83
N PHE A 5 10.09 21.28 25.66
CA PHE A 5 10.25 20.58 24.38
C PHE A 5 9.28 21.15 23.34
N LEU A 6 8.01 21.33 23.70
CA LEU A 6 7.00 21.91 22.81
C LEU A 6 7.35 23.35 22.37
N ASP A 7 7.92 24.17 23.26
CA ASP A 7 8.34 25.53 22.92
C ASP A 7 9.51 25.53 21.91
N ARG A 8 10.48 24.62 22.09
CA ARG A 8 11.57 24.44 21.12
C ARG A 8 11.06 23.91 19.78
N LEU A 9 10.08 23.00 19.82
CA LEU A 9 9.44 22.47 18.62
C LEU A 9 8.72 23.57 17.85
N ALA A 10 7.97 24.44 18.55
CA ALA A 10 7.30 25.60 17.97
C ALA A 10 8.28 26.58 17.32
N ALA A 11 9.46 26.78 17.91
CA ALA A 11 10.52 27.64 17.36
C ALA A 11 11.26 27.01 16.16
N ALA A 12 11.23 25.69 16.01
CA ALA A 12 11.91 24.96 14.94
C ALA A 12 11.10 24.89 13.63
N VAL A 13 9.82 25.25 13.67
CA VAL A 13 8.90 25.18 12.53
C VAL A 13 8.24 26.53 12.25
N SER A 14 7.74 26.72 11.04
CA SER A 14 6.98 27.91 10.67
C SER A 14 5.79 28.18 11.61
N PRO A 15 5.40 29.44 11.86
CA PRO A 15 4.21 29.76 12.64
C PRO A 15 2.95 29.04 12.13
N GLY A 16 2.18 28.47 13.05
CA GLY A 16 0.98 27.67 12.71
C GLY A 16 1.27 26.30 12.10
N ALA A 17 2.51 25.80 12.20
CA ALA A 17 2.86 24.43 11.83
C ALA A 17 2.74 23.44 13.00
N LEU A 18 2.75 23.87 14.26
CA LEU A 18 2.58 23.01 15.43
C LEU A 18 1.11 22.99 15.88
N LEU A 19 0.51 21.80 15.90
CA LEU A 19 -0.83 21.54 16.42
C LEU A 19 -0.74 20.87 17.79
N ARG A 20 -1.53 21.38 18.73
CA ARG A 20 -1.62 20.89 20.12
C ARG A 20 -3.04 20.82 20.65
N ASP A 21 -3.99 21.44 19.96
CA ASP A 21 -5.39 21.40 20.36
C ASP A 21 -5.90 19.95 20.23
N PRO A 22 -6.42 19.34 21.31
CA PRO A 22 -6.97 18.00 21.25
C PRO A 22 -7.99 17.79 20.13
N VAL A 23 -8.78 18.81 19.79
CA VAL A 23 -9.79 18.74 18.72
C VAL A 23 -9.13 18.69 17.34
N GLU A 24 -8.08 19.48 17.10
CA GLU A 24 -7.32 19.43 15.84
C GLU A 24 -6.63 18.07 15.67
N LEU A 25 -6.12 17.51 16.76
CA LEU A 25 -5.39 16.23 16.75
C LEU A 25 -6.27 15.02 16.43
N LEU A 26 -7.59 15.09 16.67
CA LEU A 26 -8.54 14.03 16.25
C LEU A 26 -8.52 13.78 14.75
N THR A 27 -8.18 14.79 13.93
CA THR A 27 -8.07 14.64 12.47
C THR A 27 -6.95 13.66 12.06
N TYR A 28 -6.04 13.36 12.98
CA TYR A 28 -4.86 12.55 12.73
C TYR A 28 -4.83 11.24 13.53
N GLU A 29 -5.93 10.86 14.20
CA GLU A 29 -5.95 9.70 15.10
C GLU A 29 -5.76 8.35 14.40
N SER A 30 -6.05 8.26 13.10
CA SER A 30 -5.85 7.07 12.27
C SER A 30 -5.42 7.44 10.85
N ASP A 31 -4.87 6.49 10.10
CA ASP A 31 -4.89 6.54 8.64
C ASP A 31 -6.25 6.03 8.12
N ALA A 32 -6.32 5.45 6.91
CA ALA A 32 -7.57 4.93 6.38
C ALA A 32 -8.00 3.63 7.07
N LEU A 33 -7.17 3.06 7.95
CA LEU A 33 -7.51 1.92 8.80
C LEU A 33 -8.22 2.38 10.09
N VAL A 34 -9.48 2.82 9.96
CA VAL A 34 -10.21 3.57 10.99
C VAL A 34 -10.53 2.80 12.29
N HIS A 35 -10.30 1.48 12.35
CA HIS A 35 -10.49 0.69 13.57
C HIS A 35 -9.27 0.77 14.51
N LEU A 36 -8.09 1.16 14.02
CA LEU A 36 -6.91 1.46 14.83
C LEU A 36 -6.79 2.97 15.02
N ARG A 37 -6.81 3.43 16.27
CA ARG A 37 -6.77 4.87 16.60
C ARG A 37 -5.83 5.17 17.76
N ALA A 38 -5.08 6.26 17.62
CA ALA A 38 -4.28 6.84 18.68
C ALA A 38 -4.09 8.34 18.42
N THR A 39 -4.41 9.20 19.38
CA THR A 39 -4.17 10.64 19.26
C THR A 39 -2.70 10.95 19.55
N PRO A 40 -1.95 11.61 18.65
CA PRO A 40 -0.55 11.97 18.92
C PRO A 40 -0.45 13.00 20.04
N GLY A 41 0.71 13.08 20.69
CA GLY A 41 0.93 14.09 21.72
C GLY A 41 1.07 15.51 21.16
N ALA A 42 1.55 15.64 19.93
CA ALA A 42 1.41 16.83 19.08
C ALA A 42 1.64 16.46 17.60
N ALA A 43 1.18 17.32 16.68
CA ALA A 43 1.45 17.17 15.26
C ALA A 43 2.19 18.40 14.71
N VAL A 44 3.13 18.19 13.79
CA VAL A 44 3.84 19.26 13.08
C VAL A 44 3.62 19.14 11.57
N LEU A 45 3.39 20.28 10.93
CA LEU A 45 3.20 20.41 9.48
C LEU A 45 4.34 21.25 8.89
N PRO A 46 5.57 20.70 8.80
CA PRO A 46 6.73 21.40 8.29
C PRO A 46 6.51 21.87 6.85
N ARG A 47 7.25 22.88 6.42
CA ARG A 47 7.20 23.45 5.06
C ARG A 47 8.50 23.27 4.27
N SER A 48 9.50 22.66 4.89
CA SER A 48 10.79 22.39 4.24
C SER A 48 11.48 21.16 4.85
N ALA A 49 12.42 20.58 4.10
CA ALA A 49 13.28 19.51 4.59
C ALA A 49 14.09 19.93 5.83
N ALA A 50 14.49 21.21 5.92
CA ALA A 50 15.21 21.75 7.07
C ALA A 50 14.36 21.77 8.36
N GLU A 51 13.07 22.10 8.25
CA GLU A 51 12.14 22.02 9.39
C GLU A 51 11.91 20.56 9.83
N VAL A 52 11.75 19.63 8.89
CA VAL A 52 11.69 18.19 9.20
C VAL A 52 12.95 17.76 9.96
N GLN A 53 14.12 18.15 9.47
CA GLN A 53 15.40 17.85 10.10
C GLN A 53 15.48 18.40 11.53
N ALA A 54 15.06 19.66 11.74
CA ALA A 54 15.06 20.29 13.05
C ALA A 54 14.12 19.58 14.04
N VAL A 55 12.93 19.18 13.60
CA VAL A 55 11.97 18.40 14.39
C VAL A 55 12.59 17.06 14.80
N VAL A 56 13.16 16.31 13.87
CA VAL A 56 13.73 14.98 14.15
C VAL A 56 14.92 15.09 15.11
N ARG A 57 15.79 16.09 14.95
CA ARG A 57 16.88 16.36 15.91
C ARG A 57 16.38 16.60 17.33
N LEU A 58 15.30 17.37 17.48
CA LEU A 58 14.69 17.60 18.79
C LEU A 58 14.10 16.32 19.37
N CYS A 59 13.42 15.51 18.54
CA CYS A 59 12.89 14.21 18.96
C CYS A 59 14.02 13.27 19.42
N HIS A 60 15.11 13.22 18.67
CA HIS A 60 16.32 12.46 19.01
C HIS A 60 16.93 12.90 20.34
N GLU A 61 17.18 14.20 20.52
CA GLU A 61 17.77 14.76 21.76
C GLU A 61 16.91 14.45 23.00
N HIS A 62 15.57 14.49 22.86
CA HIS A 62 14.64 14.31 23.97
C HIS A 62 14.08 12.88 24.08
N HIS A 63 14.54 11.94 23.24
CA HIS A 63 14.04 10.56 23.17
C HIS A 63 12.51 10.50 23.00
N VAL A 64 11.95 11.40 22.20
CA VAL A 64 10.52 11.44 21.89
C VAL A 64 10.30 10.66 20.59
N PRO A 65 9.39 9.66 20.57
CA PRO A 65 9.10 8.93 19.35
C PRO A 65 8.40 9.83 18.33
N PHE A 66 8.60 9.55 17.05
CA PHE A 66 7.94 10.27 15.98
C PHE A 66 7.42 9.33 14.89
N VAL A 67 6.34 9.75 14.23
CA VAL A 67 5.71 9.04 13.11
C VAL A 67 5.64 10.02 11.94
N ALA A 68 6.18 9.65 10.78
CA ALA A 68 5.98 10.43 9.56
C ALA A 68 4.65 10.04 8.90
N ARG A 69 3.91 11.03 8.40
CA ARG A 69 2.63 10.82 7.74
C ARG A 69 2.55 11.63 6.46
N GLY A 70 2.15 10.97 5.37
CA GLY A 70 1.74 11.61 4.13
C GLY A 70 0.32 12.16 4.22
N HIS A 71 -0.55 11.76 3.29
CA HIS A 71 -1.97 12.13 3.32
C HIS A 71 -2.87 11.20 4.14
N GLY A 72 -2.31 10.15 4.76
CA GLY A 72 -3.06 9.28 5.68
C GLY A 72 -4.01 8.29 4.99
N THR A 73 -3.68 7.86 3.79
CA THR A 73 -4.50 6.93 2.99
C THR A 73 -4.09 5.46 3.14
N GLY A 74 -3.14 5.15 4.05
CA GLY A 74 -2.64 3.80 4.28
C GLY A 74 -3.69 2.91 4.96
N LEU A 75 -3.59 1.59 4.74
CA LEU A 75 -4.55 0.58 5.19
C LEU A 75 -3.91 -0.48 6.11
N SER A 76 -2.70 -0.21 6.62
CA SER A 76 -1.94 -1.10 7.50
C SER A 76 -1.76 -0.55 8.92
N GLY A 77 -2.16 0.70 9.17
CA GLY A 77 -1.77 1.42 10.38
C GLY A 77 -0.30 1.82 10.39
N GLY A 78 0.39 1.84 9.23
CA GLY A 78 1.78 2.30 9.09
C GLY A 78 1.96 3.74 9.57
N ALA A 79 0.96 4.59 9.40
CA ALA A 79 0.94 5.97 9.87
C ALA A 79 0.13 6.18 11.16
N LEU A 80 -0.16 5.11 11.92
CA LEU A 80 -0.82 5.17 13.22
C LEU A 80 0.06 5.97 14.21
N PRO A 81 -0.46 7.05 14.83
CA PRO A 81 0.33 7.83 15.75
C PRO A 81 0.71 7.08 17.04
N VAL A 82 1.62 7.68 17.80
CA VAL A 82 2.00 7.22 19.14
C VAL A 82 1.58 8.29 20.14
N ALA A 83 0.90 7.90 21.22
CA ALA A 83 0.20 8.84 22.09
C ALA A 83 1.10 9.90 22.75
N ASP A 84 2.34 9.56 23.05
CA ASP A 84 3.37 10.43 23.61
C ASP A 84 4.41 10.90 22.58
N GLY A 85 4.14 10.67 21.29
CA GLY A 85 5.03 11.02 20.18
C GLY A 85 4.61 12.25 19.38
N ILE A 86 5.47 12.60 18.43
CA ILE A 86 5.25 13.67 17.44
C ILE A 86 4.83 13.06 16.10
N LEU A 87 3.70 13.53 15.56
CA LEU A 87 3.30 13.22 14.20
C LEU A 87 3.87 14.27 13.23
N ILE A 88 4.72 13.86 12.29
CA ILE A 88 5.32 14.73 11.27
C ILE A 88 4.52 14.60 9.98
N VAL A 89 3.65 15.56 9.71
CA VAL A 89 2.72 15.56 8.57
C VAL A 89 3.35 16.29 7.38
N LEU A 90 3.70 15.53 6.35
CA LEU A 90 4.50 16.00 5.20
C LEU A 90 3.66 16.65 4.08
N SER A 91 2.35 16.82 4.27
CA SER A 91 1.41 17.31 3.24
C SER A 91 1.72 18.72 2.70
N ARG A 92 2.50 19.52 3.45
CA ARG A 92 2.92 20.87 3.03
C ARG A 92 4.24 20.89 2.23
N LEU A 93 4.98 19.79 2.17
CA LEU A 93 6.14 19.62 1.28
C LEU A 93 5.62 19.02 -0.03
N ASN A 94 4.95 19.80 -0.88
CA ASN A 94 4.18 19.30 -2.02
C ASN A 94 4.55 19.94 -3.37
N ARG A 95 5.81 20.38 -3.52
CA ARG A 95 6.31 20.97 -4.77
C ARG A 95 6.94 19.92 -5.68
N ILE A 96 6.69 20.07 -6.98
CA ILE A 96 7.55 19.48 -8.01
C ILE A 96 8.75 20.41 -8.17
N LEU A 97 9.95 19.86 -8.01
CA LEU A 97 11.20 20.61 -7.93
C LEU A 97 11.89 20.68 -9.29
N ASP A 98 11.83 19.60 -10.08
CA ASP A 98 12.48 19.50 -11.39
C ASP A 98 11.80 18.45 -12.28
N ILE A 99 11.76 18.69 -13.60
CA ILE A 99 11.25 17.75 -14.61
C ILE A 99 12.30 17.64 -15.73
N ASP A 100 12.95 16.48 -15.82
CA ASP A 100 14.00 16.18 -16.80
C ASP A 100 13.48 15.13 -17.80
N ILE A 101 12.75 15.59 -18.82
CA ILE A 101 12.18 14.72 -19.86
C ILE A 101 13.25 13.99 -20.69
N PRO A 102 14.38 14.60 -21.09
CA PRO A 102 15.45 13.88 -21.77
C PRO A 102 15.92 12.63 -21.03
N ASN A 103 16.00 12.67 -19.69
CA ASN A 103 16.37 11.52 -18.87
C ASN A 103 15.18 10.72 -18.31
N LEU A 104 13.94 11.14 -18.61
CA LEU A 104 12.69 10.57 -18.12
C LEU A 104 12.60 10.56 -16.59
N ARG A 105 12.76 11.72 -15.96
CA ARG A 105 12.78 11.85 -14.50
C ARG A 105 12.02 13.06 -14.02
N VAL A 106 11.56 12.97 -12.77
CA VAL A 106 10.97 14.08 -12.03
C VAL A 106 11.51 14.07 -10.61
N THR A 107 11.82 15.24 -10.06
CA THR A 107 12.20 15.40 -8.66
C THR A 107 11.07 16.11 -7.92
N VAL A 108 10.62 15.55 -6.81
CA VAL A 108 9.44 16.01 -6.05
C VAL A 108 9.68 16.02 -4.55
N GLU A 109 8.92 16.85 -3.85
CA GLU A 109 8.72 16.75 -2.41
C GLU A 109 7.69 15.65 -2.06
N PRO A 110 7.76 15.03 -0.85
CA PRO A 110 6.99 13.82 -0.50
C PRO A 110 5.47 14.02 -0.47
N GLY A 111 4.98 15.24 -0.25
CA GLY A 111 3.57 15.59 -0.19
C GLY A 111 2.90 15.79 -1.55
N VAL A 112 3.65 15.71 -2.67
CA VAL A 112 3.06 15.70 -4.01
C VAL A 112 2.12 14.50 -4.12
N THR A 113 0.89 14.68 -4.62
CA THR A 113 -0.02 13.55 -4.86
C THR A 113 0.47 12.73 -6.05
N ASN A 114 0.25 11.42 -6.02
CA ASN A 114 0.69 10.52 -7.09
C ASN A 114 0.19 10.97 -8.47
N ALA A 115 -1.12 11.23 -8.60
CA ALA A 115 -1.73 11.66 -9.86
C ALA A 115 -1.23 13.03 -10.36
N GLU A 116 -0.69 13.89 -9.47
CA GLU A 116 -0.15 15.19 -9.87
C GLU A 116 1.03 15.05 -10.82
N ILE A 117 1.88 14.04 -10.60
CA ILE A 117 3.05 13.83 -11.44
C ILE A 117 2.62 13.61 -12.88
N THR A 118 1.76 12.62 -13.11
CA THR A 118 1.24 12.32 -14.45
C THR A 118 0.51 13.51 -15.05
N ARG A 119 -0.27 14.27 -14.27
CA ARG A 119 -0.92 15.49 -14.76
C ARG A 119 0.06 16.51 -15.33
N GLN A 120 1.23 16.66 -14.71
CA GLN A 120 2.24 17.65 -15.11
C GLN A 120 3.08 17.19 -16.30
N VAL A 121 3.34 15.89 -16.42
CA VAL A 121 4.20 15.35 -17.49
C VAL A 121 3.44 14.78 -18.70
N ALA A 122 2.13 14.59 -18.60
CA ALA A 122 1.29 14.10 -19.70
C ALA A 122 1.34 14.98 -20.97
N PRO A 123 1.32 16.33 -20.89
CA PRO A 123 1.50 17.19 -22.08
C PRO A 123 2.86 16.98 -22.78
N LEU A 124 3.84 16.41 -22.08
CA LEU A 124 5.19 16.11 -22.57
C LEU A 124 5.33 14.64 -23.04
N GLY A 125 4.21 13.93 -23.14
CA GLY A 125 4.15 12.54 -23.63
C GLY A 125 4.68 11.51 -22.62
N CYS A 126 4.69 11.83 -21.33
CA CYS A 126 5.17 10.94 -20.27
C CYS A 126 4.11 10.71 -19.18
N TYR A 127 4.34 9.74 -18.30
CA TYR A 127 3.54 9.47 -17.10
C TYR A 127 4.38 8.84 -15.99
N TYR A 128 3.87 8.86 -14.75
CA TYR A 128 4.38 8.09 -13.63
C TYR A 128 3.54 6.82 -13.48
N ALA A 129 4.18 5.65 -13.43
CA ALA A 129 3.50 4.37 -13.65
C ALA A 129 2.78 3.78 -12.43
N PRO A 130 3.34 3.81 -11.20
CA PRO A 130 2.65 3.31 -10.02
C PRO A 130 1.33 4.04 -9.81
N ASP A 131 0.21 3.31 -9.86
CA ASP A 131 -1.13 3.88 -9.97
C ASP A 131 -2.10 3.33 -8.89
N PRO A 132 -1.75 3.45 -7.58
CA PRO A 132 -2.58 2.94 -6.51
C PRO A 132 -4.01 3.45 -6.63
N SER A 133 -5.00 2.68 -6.13
CA SER A 133 -6.42 3.08 -6.21
C SER A 133 -6.68 4.46 -5.58
N SER A 134 -5.84 4.85 -4.61
CA SER A 134 -5.86 6.14 -3.93
C SER A 134 -5.03 7.23 -4.62
N GLN A 135 -4.52 7.04 -5.85
CA GLN A 135 -3.59 7.97 -6.54
C GLN A 135 -4.03 9.43 -6.62
N SER A 136 -5.34 9.70 -6.60
CA SER A 136 -5.90 11.06 -6.58
C SER A 136 -5.64 11.80 -5.25
N VAL A 137 -5.32 11.06 -4.20
CA VAL A 137 -5.15 11.56 -2.82
C VAL A 137 -3.86 11.10 -2.15
N CYS A 138 -3.30 9.94 -2.46
CA CYS A 138 -2.08 9.47 -1.80
C CYS A 138 -0.86 10.32 -2.21
N SER A 139 0.05 10.51 -1.25
CA SER A 139 1.27 11.29 -1.42
C SER A 139 2.46 10.38 -1.80
N ILE A 140 3.42 10.90 -2.58
CA ILE A 140 4.63 10.16 -2.97
C ILE A 140 5.44 9.63 -1.80
N GLY A 141 5.59 10.39 -0.72
CA GLY A 141 6.30 9.94 0.48
C GLY A 141 5.63 8.72 1.12
N GLY A 142 4.30 8.68 1.11
CA GLY A 142 3.52 7.51 1.52
C GLY A 142 3.71 6.33 0.56
N ASN A 143 3.72 6.58 -0.76
CA ASN A 143 3.96 5.52 -1.73
C ASN A 143 5.36 4.90 -1.58
N ILE A 144 6.36 5.71 -1.28
CA ILE A 144 7.72 5.23 -0.99
C ILE A 144 7.73 4.43 0.32
N ALA A 145 7.10 4.94 1.38
CA ALA A 145 7.07 4.26 2.67
C ALA A 145 6.39 2.88 2.59
N GLU A 146 5.31 2.74 1.83
CA GLU A 146 4.54 1.49 1.71
C GLU A 146 4.97 0.62 0.52
N ASN A 147 5.94 1.06 -0.29
CA ASN A 147 6.23 0.47 -1.60
C ASN A 147 4.95 0.25 -2.44
N SER A 148 4.11 1.27 -2.54
CA SER A 148 2.76 1.13 -3.07
C SER A 148 2.74 0.55 -4.49
N GLY A 149 1.72 -0.27 -4.72
CA GLY A 149 1.39 -0.88 -5.99
C GLY A 149 0.26 -0.15 -6.73
N GLY A 150 -0.58 -0.93 -7.41
CA GLY A 150 -1.61 -0.48 -8.33
C GLY A 150 -1.88 -1.51 -9.42
N ALA A 151 -2.93 -1.28 -10.21
CA ALA A 151 -3.39 -2.22 -11.23
C ALA A 151 -2.35 -2.48 -12.33
N HIS A 152 -1.45 -1.51 -12.57
CA HIS A 152 -0.44 -1.61 -13.61
C HIS A 152 0.91 -2.20 -13.15
N CYS A 153 0.97 -2.69 -11.90
CA CYS A 153 2.21 -3.25 -11.34
C CYS A 153 2.65 -4.55 -11.98
N LEU A 154 1.75 -5.31 -12.60
CA LEU A 154 2.09 -6.53 -13.33
C LEU A 154 3.18 -6.28 -14.37
N LYS A 155 3.03 -5.22 -15.17
CA LYS A 155 3.97 -4.87 -16.24
C LYS A 155 5.04 -3.89 -15.80
N TYR A 156 4.68 -2.92 -14.95
CA TYR A 156 5.55 -1.78 -14.63
C TYR A 156 6.20 -1.83 -13.25
N GLY A 157 5.81 -2.79 -12.42
CA GLY A 157 6.31 -2.94 -11.06
C GLY A 157 5.82 -1.86 -10.08
N PHE A 158 6.14 -2.10 -8.81
CA PHE A 158 5.82 -1.25 -7.66
C PHE A 158 6.68 0.00 -7.58
N THR A 159 6.36 0.89 -6.63
CA THR A 159 7.09 2.14 -6.37
C THR A 159 8.62 1.97 -6.33
N VAL A 160 9.15 0.88 -5.75
CA VAL A 160 10.60 0.59 -5.71
C VAL A 160 11.28 0.59 -7.08
N HIS A 161 10.59 0.22 -8.16
CA HIS A 161 11.13 0.21 -9.51
C HIS A 161 11.20 1.61 -10.15
N HIS A 162 10.52 2.57 -9.54
CA HIS A 162 10.39 3.94 -10.04
C HIS A 162 11.09 4.97 -9.17
N VAL A 163 11.59 4.61 -7.98
CA VAL A 163 12.43 5.49 -7.16
C VAL A 163 13.88 5.38 -7.62
N LEU A 164 14.44 6.50 -8.08
CA LEU A 164 15.83 6.58 -8.52
C LEU A 164 16.75 7.15 -7.44
N GLY A 165 16.21 7.96 -6.52
CA GLY A 165 16.97 8.54 -5.43
C GLY A 165 16.08 9.24 -4.42
N VAL A 166 16.55 9.35 -3.18
CA VAL A 166 15.85 10.05 -2.10
C VAL A 166 16.80 10.91 -1.26
N GLU A 167 16.27 12.03 -0.77
CA GLU A 167 16.80 12.76 0.38
C GLU A 167 15.97 12.37 1.59
N ALA A 168 16.63 11.92 2.66
CA ALA A 168 15.95 11.44 3.85
C ALA A 168 16.63 11.93 5.13
N VAL A 169 15.82 12.22 6.14
CA VAL A 169 16.26 12.56 7.49
C VAL A 169 16.28 11.29 8.33
N LEU A 170 17.47 10.89 8.79
CA LEU A 170 17.67 9.76 9.69
C LEU A 170 17.11 10.05 11.09
N PRO A 171 16.89 9.02 11.94
CA PRO A 171 16.42 9.18 13.31
C PRO A 171 17.34 10.00 14.21
N THR A 172 18.63 10.13 13.85
CA THR A 172 19.59 11.06 14.49
C THR A 172 19.34 12.52 14.11
N GLY A 173 18.56 12.76 13.06
CA GLY A 173 18.36 14.06 12.43
C GLY A 173 19.40 14.41 11.37
N ASP A 174 20.29 13.49 11.00
CA ASP A 174 21.21 13.69 9.87
C ASP A 174 20.49 13.57 8.54
N MET A 175 20.87 14.43 7.58
CA MET A 175 20.34 14.36 6.22
C MET A 175 21.25 13.47 5.37
N ILE A 176 20.66 12.52 4.66
CA ILE A 176 21.38 11.65 3.72
C ILE A 176 20.76 11.72 2.33
N GLN A 177 21.58 11.38 1.33
CA GLN A 177 21.15 11.17 -0.04
C GLN A 177 21.44 9.71 -0.39
N VAL A 178 20.44 9.03 -0.96
CA VAL A 178 20.56 7.63 -1.38
C VAL A 178 20.10 7.52 -2.82
N GLY A 179 20.82 6.76 -3.63
CA GLY A 179 20.61 6.70 -5.08
C GLY A 179 20.95 8.03 -5.76
N GLY A 180 20.28 8.32 -6.87
CA GLY A 180 20.43 9.58 -7.60
C GLY A 180 20.04 9.47 -9.07
N ALA A 181 20.63 10.34 -9.89
CA ALA A 181 20.36 10.40 -11.33
C ALA A 181 21.04 9.28 -12.14
N VAL A 182 21.69 8.30 -11.51
CA VAL A 182 22.40 7.22 -12.22
C VAL A 182 21.85 5.89 -11.72
N LEU A 183 21.63 4.95 -12.63
CA LEU A 183 20.95 3.67 -12.33
C LEU A 183 21.83 2.66 -11.59
N ASP A 184 23.16 2.82 -11.65
CA ASP A 184 24.13 1.91 -11.04
C ASP A 184 25.18 2.70 -10.24
N PRO A 185 24.80 3.21 -9.05
CA PRO A 185 25.76 3.88 -8.16
C PRO A 185 26.66 2.85 -7.45
N PRO A 186 27.92 3.19 -7.15
CA PRO A 186 28.79 2.30 -6.39
C PRO A 186 28.32 2.16 -4.93
N GLY A 187 28.55 1.00 -4.32
CA GLY A 187 28.26 0.74 -2.90
C GLY A 187 27.05 -0.16 -2.68
N LEU A 188 26.37 0.01 -1.53
CA LEU A 188 25.16 -0.74 -1.20
C LEU A 188 23.94 -0.06 -1.82
N ASP A 189 23.00 -0.86 -2.33
CA ASP A 189 21.67 -0.36 -2.70
C ASP A 189 20.83 -0.14 -1.44
N LEU A 190 20.91 1.08 -0.90
CA LEU A 190 20.10 1.49 0.24
C LEU A 190 18.69 1.99 -0.18
N LEU A 191 18.37 2.12 -1.48
CA LEU A 191 17.01 2.44 -1.90
C LEU A 191 16.08 1.26 -1.60
N GLY A 192 16.52 0.04 -1.93
CA GLY A 192 15.77 -1.18 -1.61
C GLY A 192 15.55 -1.40 -0.11
N VAL A 193 16.36 -0.76 0.75
CA VAL A 193 16.19 -0.76 2.21
C VAL A 193 15.17 0.30 2.67
N MET A 194 15.12 1.46 2.02
CA MET A 194 14.23 2.57 2.41
C MET A 194 12.82 2.46 1.84
N VAL A 195 12.67 2.00 0.59
CA VAL A 195 11.35 1.85 -0.03
C VAL A 195 10.65 0.64 0.62
N GLY A 196 9.43 0.82 1.11
CA GLY A 196 8.72 -0.21 1.87
C GLY A 196 9.12 -0.27 3.34
N SER A 197 9.95 0.66 3.84
CA SER A 197 10.36 0.67 5.25
C SER A 197 9.28 1.20 6.20
N GLU A 198 8.13 1.65 5.68
CA GLU A 198 7.00 2.21 6.42
C GLU A 198 7.41 3.36 7.36
N GLY A 199 8.40 4.17 6.96
CA GLY A 199 8.92 5.27 7.77
C GLY A 199 9.60 4.85 9.08
N THR A 200 10.00 3.57 9.22
CA THR A 200 10.72 3.06 10.40
C THR A 200 12.23 3.31 10.38
N LEU A 201 12.77 3.75 9.24
CA LEU A 201 14.22 3.97 9.05
C LEU A 201 14.61 5.42 8.85
N ALA A 202 13.75 6.23 8.23
CA ALA A 202 14.00 7.63 7.92
C ALA A 202 12.71 8.36 7.50
N VAL A 203 12.76 9.69 7.47
CA VAL A 203 11.72 10.55 6.90
C VAL A 203 12.18 11.05 5.53
N VAL A 204 11.55 10.58 4.44
CA VAL A 204 11.84 11.06 3.08
C VAL A 204 11.35 12.49 2.91
N THR A 205 12.21 13.38 2.41
CA THR A 205 11.92 14.81 2.20
C THR A 205 12.06 15.27 0.75
N LYS A 206 12.66 14.44 -0.11
CA LYS A 206 12.73 14.63 -1.57
C LYS A 206 12.87 13.26 -2.24
N ALA A 207 12.27 13.10 -3.43
CA ALA A 207 12.41 11.89 -4.23
C ALA A 207 12.65 12.24 -5.70
N THR A 208 13.57 11.51 -6.35
CA THR A 208 13.73 11.48 -7.80
C THR A 208 13.07 10.23 -8.32
N LEU A 209 12.14 10.38 -9.24
CA LEU A 209 11.29 9.32 -9.76
C LEU A 209 11.50 9.13 -11.26
N ARG A 210 11.39 7.89 -11.71
CA ARG A 210 11.37 7.51 -13.13
C ARG A 210 10.02 7.85 -13.74
N LEU A 211 10.06 8.44 -14.93
CA LEU A 211 8.91 8.61 -15.81
C LEU A 211 8.97 7.57 -16.93
N LEU A 212 7.81 7.22 -17.47
CA LEU A 212 7.69 6.39 -18.66
C LEU A 212 7.07 7.19 -19.80
N ARG A 213 7.41 6.79 -21.04
CA ARG A 213 6.75 7.32 -22.23
C ARG A 213 5.34 6.75 -22.33
N ARG A 214 4.38 7.58 -22.69
CA ARG A 214 3.02 7.12 -22.97
C ARG A 214 3.07 6.05 -24.09
N PRO A 215 2.39 4.90 -23.92
CA PRO A 215 2.34 3.87 -24.95
C PRO A 215 1.63 4.40 -26.21
N GLU A 216 1.97 3.81 -27.37
CA GLU A 216 1.37 4.14 -28.67
C GLU A 216 -0.10 3.72 -28.72
N ALA A 217 -0.41 2.53 -28.23
CA ALA A 217 -1.76 1.98 -28.13
C ALA A 217 -2.06 1.46 -26.72
N VAL A 218 -3.35 1.54 -26.34
CA VAL A 218 -3.92 0.93 -25.14
C VAL A 218 -5.26 0.31 -25.54
N LEU A 219 -5.43 -0.99 -25.32
CA LEU A 219 -6.69 -1.71 -25.55
C LEU A 219 -7.16 -2.36 -24.25
N THR A 220 -8.43 -2.15 -23.91
CA THR A 220 -9.05 -2.66 -22.69
C THR A 220 -10.22 -3.57 -23.02
N LEU A 221 -10.24 -4.74 -22.39
CA LEU A 221 -11.28 -5.77 -22.50
C LEU A 221 -11.94 -5.96 -21.14
N LEU A 222 -13.28 -6.00 -21.10
CA LEU A 222 -14.08 -6.43 -19.96
C LEU A 222 -14.78 -7.75 -20.33
N ALA A 223 -14.49 -8.83 -19.59
CA ALA A 223 -15.11 -10.14 -19.78
C ALA A 223 -15.94 -10.53 -18.55
N GLY A 224 -17.14 -11.08 -18.78
CA GLY A 224 -18.01 -11.57 -17.72
C GLY A 224 -18.08 -13.10 -17.66
N PHE A 225 -17.85 -13.66 -16.47
CA PHE A 225 -17.81 -15.11 -16.20
C PHE A 225 -18.86 -15.55 -15.19
N GLY A 226 -19.33 -16.79 -15.31
CA GLY A 226 -20.33 -17.36 -14.40
C GLY A 226 -19.81 -17.50 -12.97
N SER A 227 -18.49 -17.67 -12.80
CA SER A 227 -17.83 -17.77 -11.50
C SER A 227 -16.43 -17.13 -11.50
N ILE A 228 -15.91 -16.88 -10.29
CA ILE A 228 -14.52 -16.44 -10.07
C ILE A 228 -13.52 -17.49 -10.56
N ASP A 229 -13.86 -18.78 -10.48
CA ASP A 229 -12.96 -19.86 -10.87
C ASP A 229 -12.71 -19.84 -12.39
N GLU A 230 -13.77 -19.70 -13.19
CA GLU A 230 -13.67 -19.54 -14.66
C GLU A 230 -12.83 -18.31 -15.05
N ALA A 231 -13.04 -17.18 -14.36
CA ALA A 231 -12.25 -15.98 -14.58
C ALA A 231 -10.76 -16.19 -14.20
N GLY A 232 -10.49 -16.93 -13.12
CA GLY A 232 -9.13 -17.28 -12.69
C GLY A 232 -8.38 -18.19 -13.66
N GLU A 233 -9.08 -19.14 -14.30
CA GLU A 233 -8.53 -19.95 -15.38
C GLU A 233 -8.15 -19.09 -16.60
N ALA A 234 -8.98 -18.11 -16.95
CA ALA A 234 -8.65 -17.16 -18.04
C ALA A 234 -7.36 -16.39 -17.74
N VAL A 235 -7.17 -15.92 -16.50
CA VAL A 235 -5.93 -15.24 -16.07
C VAL A 235 -4.73 -16.16 -16.24
N SER A 236 -4.81 -17.39 -15.73
CA SER A 236 -3.73 -18.37 -15.83
C SER A 236 -3.39 -18.70 -17.29
N ALA A 237 -4.39 -18.82 -18.16
CA ALA A 237 -4.22 -19.07 -19.58
C ALA A 237 -3.57 -17.88 -20.31
N ILE A 238 -4.00 -16.64 -20.05
CA ILE A 238 -3.40 -15.42 -20.64
C ILE A 238 -1.90 -15.37 -20.33
N ILE A 239 -1.52 -15.54 -19.06
CA ILE A 239 -0.12 -15.57 -18.64
C ILE A 239 0.62 -16.78 -19.21
N GLY A 240 -0.04 -17.95 -19.28
CA GLY A 240 0.52 -19.18 -19.85
C GLY A 240 0.86 -19.07 -21.34
N HIS A 241 0.19 -18.16 -22.07
CA HIS A 241 0.53 -17.81 -23.44
C HIS A 241 1.76 -16.88 -23.56
N GLY A 242 2.41 -16.52 -22.44
CA GLY A 242 3.56 -15.62 -22.41
C GLY A 242 3.19 -14.14 -22.53
N ILE A 243 1.90 -13.81 -22.42
CA ILE A 243 1.41 -12.44 -22.48
C ILE A 243 1.54 -11.83 -21.09
N VAL A 244 2.15 -10.64 -21.00
CA VAL A 244 2.19 -9.84 -19.77
C VAL A 244 1.33 -8.59 -19.97
N PRO A 245 0.05 -8.63 -19.60
CA PRO A 245 -0.81 -7.47 -19.70
C PRO A 245 -0.32 -6.31 -18.85
N ALA A 246 -0.68 -5.10 -19.26
CA ALA A 246 -0.47 -3.90 -18.45
C ALA A 246 -1.25 -4.01 -17.14
N ALA A 247 -2.49 -4.51 -17.19
CA ALA A 247 -3.30 -4.83 -16.03
C ALA A 247 -4.18 -6.07 -16.25
N VAL A 248 -4.44 -6.82 -15.17
CA VAL A 248 -5.38 -7.94 -15.13
C VAL A 248 -6.11 -7.91 -13.79
N GLU A 249 -7.33 -7.38 -13.80
CA GLU A 249 -8.11 -7.06 -12.60
C GLU A 249 -9.37 -7.92 -12.53
N MET A 250 -9.76 -8.33 -11.33
CA MET A 250 -10.97 -9.15 -11.14
C MET A 250 -11.86 -8.59 -10.03
N MET A 251 -13.17 -8.73 -10.21
CA MET A 251 -14.19 -8.44 -9.19
C MET A 251 -15.23 -9.55 -9.15
N ASP A 252 -15.72 -9.87 -7.96
CA ASP A 252 -16.83 -10.80 -7.77
C ASP A 252 -18.21 -10.13 -7.80
N ARG A 253 -19.27 -10.95 -7.81
CA ARG A 253 -20.66 -10.48 -7.83
C ARG A 253 -20.95 -9.38 -6.81
N LEU A 254 -20.54 -9.57 -5.56
CA LEU A 254 -20.85 -8.63 -4.49
C LEU A 254 -20.23 -7.26 -4.76
N THR A 255 -18.98 -7.26 -5.23
CA THR A 255 -18.23 -6.04 -5.54
C THR A 255 -18.72 -5.39 -6.83
N ILE A 256 -19.12 -6.18 -7.83
CA ILE A 256 -19.78 -5.70 -9.06
C ILE A 256 -21.06 -4.96 -8.70
N ASP A 257 -21.95 -5.59 -7.93
CA ASP A 257 -23.24 -5.00 -7.56
C ASP A 257 -23.05 -3.70 -6.74
N ALA A 258 -22.04 -3.67 -5.87
CA ALA A 258 -21.66 -2.45 -5.14
C ALA A 258 -21.20 -1.33 -6.08
N ALA A 259 -20.29 -1.63 -7.01
CA ALA A 259 -19.79 -0.67 -7.99
C ALA A 259 -20.91 -0.15 -8.91
N GLU A 260 -21.81 -1.04 -9.35
CA GLU A 260 -23.01 -0.70 -10.12
C GLU A 260 -23.91 0.28 -9.37
N ALA A 261 -24.17 0.03 -8.09
CA ALA A 261 -24.94 0.96 -7.28
C ALA A 261 -24.23 2.32 -7.16
N ALA A 262 -22.91 2.33 -7.01
CA ALA A 262 -22.11 3.51 -6.68
C ALA A 262 -21.87 4.46 -7.85
N VAL A 263 -21.42 3.93 -8.99
CA VAL A 263 -20.91 4.75 -10.11
C VAL A 263 -21.47 4.37 -11.48
N HIS A 264 -22.37 3.37 -11.53
CA HIS A 264 -23.05 2.90 -12.74
C HIS A 264 -22.08 2.64 -13.93
N PRO A 265 -21.03 1.80 -13.78
CA PRO A 265 -20.08 1.52 -14.84
C PRO A 265 -20.64 0.61 -15.95
N ASP A 266 -21.88 0.10 -15.82
CA ASP A 266 -22.57 -0.75 -16.80
C ASP A 266 -21.87 -2.11 -17.01
N PHE A 267 -21.40 -2.70 -15.92
CA PHE A 267 -20.85 -4.05 -15.89
C PHE A 267 -21.93 -5.11 -16.14
N PRO A 268 -21.56 -6.23 -16.80
CA PRO A 268 -22.50 -7.32 -17.05
C PRO A 268 -22.95 -7.95 -15.73
N LYS A 269 -24.20 -8.40 -15.68
CA LYS A 269 -24.76 -9.13 -14.53
C LYS A 269 -24.21 -10.56 -14.46
N THR A 270 -22.96 -10.70 -14.02
CA THR A 270 -22.21 -11.95 -14.04
C THR A 270 -21.57 -12.29 -12.68
N GLY A 271 -21.14 -13.55 -12.48
CA GLY A 271 -20.59 -14.01 -11.20
C GLY A 271 -19.21 -13.42 -10.88
N ALA A 272 -18.43 -13.15 -11.92
CA ALA A 272 -17.18 -12.41 -11.82
C ALA A 272 -16.91 -11.63 -13.13
N VAL A 273 -16.26 -10.48 -13.03
CA VAL A 273 -15.72 -9.74 -14.19
C VAL A 273 -14.21 -9.77 -14.17
N LEU A 274 -13.62 -9.87 -15.35
CA LEU A 274 -12.19 -9.73 -15.61
C LEU A 274 -11.97 -8.51 -16.50
N ILE A 275 -11.07 -7.62 -16.09
CA ILE A 275 -10.62 -6.49 -16.92
C ILE A 275 -9.18 -6.78 -17.32
N VAL A 276 -8.92 -6.81 -18.62
CA VAL A 276 -7.58 -7.01 -19.17
C VAL A 276 -7.20 -5.79 -19.99
N GLU A 277 -6.04 -5.22 -19.72
CA GLU A 277 -5.51 -4.10 -20.48
C GLU A 277 -4.14 -4.45 -21.06
N LEU A 278 -3.99 -4.23 -22.37
CA LEU A 278 -2.72 -4.30 -23.07
C LEU A 278 -2.32 -2.90 -23.52
N ASP A 279 -1.04 -2.57 -23.37
CA ASP A 279 -0.47 -1.35 -23.90
C ASP A 279 0.92 -1.60 -24.52
N GLY A 280 1.37 -0.67 -25.37
CA GLY A 280 2.66 -0.81 -26.06
C GLY A 280 2.61 -0.30 -27.50
N PRO A 281 3.53 -0.80 -28.36
CA PRO A 281 3.49 -0.57 -29.81
C PRO A 281 2.17 -1.07 -30.41
N GLN A 282 1.62 -0.32 -31.36
CA GLN A 282 0.28 -0.62 -31.89
C GLN A 282 0.15 -2.04 -32.44
N ASP A 283 1.08 -2.47 -33.31
CA ASP A 283 0.98 -3.77 -33.97
C ASP A 283 1.06 -4.94 -32.98
N GLU A 284 1.94 -4.85 -31.99
CA GLU A 284 2.10 -5.85 -30.93
C GLU A 284 0.83 -5.96 -30.08
N VAL A 285 0.29 -4.81 -29.64
CA VAL A 285 -0.93 -4.78 -28.84
C VAL A 285 -2.10 -5.43 -29.59
N HIS A 286 -2.29 -5.11 -30.87
CA HIS A 286 -3.37 -5.69 -31.67
C HIS A 286 -3.23 -7.22 -31.84
N GLU A 287 -2.02 -7.74 -32.07
CA GLU A 287 -1.78 -9.18 -32.21
C GLU A 287 -2.04 -9.94 -30.90
N LEU A 288 -1.50 -9.43 -29.78
CA LEU A 288 -1.66 -10.03 -28.47
C LEU A 288 -3.11 -9.94 -27.97
N PHE A 289 -3.81 -8.83 -28.25
CA PHE A 289 -5.20 -8.63 -27.82
C PHE A 289 -6.15 -9.66 -28.47
N ALA A 290 -5.91 -10.02 -29.73
CA ALA A 290 -6.69 -11.08 -30.40
C ALA A 290 -6.48 -12.46 -29.73
N ILE A 291 -5.31 -12.72 -29.12
CA ILE A 291 -5.08 -13.93 -28.34
C ILE A 291 -5.85 -13.86 -27.01
N VAL A 292 -5.78 -12.73 -26.30
CA VAL A 292 -6.50 -12.51 -25.04
C VAL A 292 -8.00 -12.72 -25.21
N GLU A 293 -8.61 -12.14 -26.25
CA GLU A 293 -10.04 -12.31 -26.54
C GLU A 293 -10.41 -13.79 -26.75
N ARG A 294 -9.61 -14.52 -27.55
CA ARG A 294 -9.81 -15.97 -27.76
C ARG A 294 -9.68 -16.77 -26.47
N VAL A 295 -8.72 -16.44 -25.62
CA VAL A 295 -8.53 -17.09 -24.33
C VAL A 295 -9.75 -16.86 -23.42
N CYS A 296 -10.23 -15.61 -23.31
CA CYS A 296 -11.44 -15.31 -22.53
C CYS A 296 -12.65 -16.12 -23.01
N HIS A 297 -12.87 -16.21 -24.33
CA HIS A 297 -13.93 -17.05 -24.89
C HIS A 297 -13.75 -18.54 -24.56
N ALA A 298 -12.54 -19.08 -24.74
CA ALA A 298 -12.23 -20.48 -24.46
C ALA A 298 -12.39 -20.84 -22.97
N SER A 299 -12.17 -19.87 -22.07
CA SER A 299 -12.38 -19.99 -20.62
C SER A 299 -13.83 -19.74 -20.18
N GLY A 300 -14.77 -19.57 -21.11
CA GLY A 300 -16.20 -19.49 -20.79
C GLY A 300 -16.76 -18.10 -20.56
N ALA A 301 -16.10 -17.03 -21.04
CA ALA A 301 -16.65 -15.69 -20.97
C ALA A 301 -18.02 -15.61 -21.67
N SER A 302 -19.05 -15.27 -20.90
CA SER A 302 -20.44 -15.11 -21.36
C SER A 302 -20.66 -13.80 -22.11
N THR A 303 -19.86 -12.80 -21.79
CA THR A 303 -19.89 -11.46 -22.37
C THR A 303 -18.46 -10.97 -22.50
N ILE A 304 -18.17 -10.29 -23.62
CA ILE A 304 -16.92 -9.57 -23.84
C ILE A 304 -17.27 -8.19 -24.38
N GLU A 305 -16.79 -7.15 -23.71
CA GLU A 305 -16.83 -5.77 -24.16
C GLU A 305 -15.40 -5.28 -24.41
N ILE A 306 -15.16 -4.74 -25.60
CA ILE A 306 -13.90 -4.09 -25.94
C ILE A 306 -14.11 -2.58 -25.91
N ALA A 307 -13.32 -1.87 -25.12
CA ALA A 307 -13.38 -0.41 -25.06
C ALA A 307 -12.95 0.19 -26.41
N ARG A 308 -13.88 0.87 -27.09
CA ARG A 308 -13.65 1.44 -28.43
C ARG A 308 -13.02 2.84 -28.40
N ASP A 309 -13.08 3.50 -27.25
CA ASP A 309 -12.56 4.84 -27.03
C ASP A 309 -12.17 5.04 -25.55
N ALA A 310 -11.59 6.21 -25.27
CA ALA A 310 -11.16 6.59 -23.92
C ALA A 310 -12.33 6.67 -22.93
N ALA A 311 -13.54 7.07 -23.38
CA ALA A 311 -14.68 7.20 -22.50
C ALA A 311 -15.20 5.83 -22.02
N ALA A 312 -15.24 4.83 -22.91
CA ALA A 312 -15.56 3.45 -22.57
C ALA A 312 -14.51 2.86 -21.62
N ARG A 313 -13.22 3.06 -21.90
CA ARG A 313 -12.12 2.64 -21.02
C ARG A 313 -12.25 3.27 -19.63
N ASP A 314 -12.46 4.58 -19.56
CA ASP A 314 -12.59 5.31 -18.30
C ASP A 314 -13.82 4.89 -17.50
N ARG A 315 -14.92 4.49 -18.18
CA ARG A 315 -16.10 3.93 -17.52
C ARG A 315 -15.77 2.60 -16.82
N ILE A 316 -15.11 1.69 -17.51
CA ILE A 316 -14.69 0.39 -16.96
C ILE A 316 -13.77 0.60 -15.75
N TRP A 317 -12.73 1.43 -15.90
CA TRP A 317 -11.77 1.70 -14.83
C TRP A 317 -12.38 2.44 -13.65
N ARG A 318 -13.35 3.32 -13.87
CA ARG A 318 -14.09 3.98 -12.79
C ARG A 318 -14.83 2.97 -11.92
N GLY A 319 -15.47 1.97 -12.53
CA GLY A 319 -16.10 0.86 -11.79
C GLY A 319 -15.10 0.11 -10.91
N ARG A 320 -13.97 -0.32 -11.49
CA ARG A 320 -12.92 -1.06 -10.77
C ARG A 320 -12.28 -0.25 -9.65
N LYS A 321 -11.96 1.03 -9.87
CA LYS A 321 -11.33 1.90 -8.87
C LYS A 321 -12.28 2.32 -7.76
N ALA A 322 -13.59 2.34 -8.01
CA ALA A 322 -14.60 2.69 -7.00
C ALA A 322 -14.91 1.56 -6.01
N ALA A 323 -14.47 0.32 -6.25
CA ALA A 323 -14.86 -0.87 -5.48
C ALA A 323 -14.80 -0.69 -3.96
N PHE A 324 -13.68 -0.19 -3.42
CA PHE A 324 -13.50 0.03 -1.98
C PHE A 324 -14.50 1.03 -1.40
N ALA A 325 -14.70 2.17 -2.07
CA ALA A 325 -15.66 3.18 -1.63
C ALA A 325 -17.11 2.68 -1.80
N ALA A 326 -17.37 1.90 -2.85
CA ALA A 326 -18.66 1.34 -3.16
C ALA A 326 -19.16 0.36 -2.09
N MET A 327 -18.25 -0.33 -1.38
CA MET A 327 -18.63 -1.22 -0.28
C MET A 327 -19.34 -0.52 0.88
N GLY A 328 -19.24 0.80 1.01
CA GLY A 328 -20.07 1.57 1.95
C GLY A 328 -21.59 1.50 1.64
N ARG A 329 -21.98 1.06 0.43
CA ARG A 329 -23.38 0.75 0.08
C ARG A 329 -23.82 -0.64 0.56
N VAL A 330 -22.86 -1.49 0.88
CA VAL A 330 -23.05 -2.91 1.22
C VAL A 330 -23.07 -3.13 2.74
N SER A 331 -22.18 -2.47 3.47
CA SER A 331 -21.96 -2.63 4.90
C SER A 331 -21.52 -1.30 5.51
N PRO A 332 -21.89 -0.97 6.77
CA PRO A 332 -21.38 0.22 7.46
C PRO A 332 -19.86 0.13 7.68
N ASN A 333 -19.33 -1.08 7.92
CA ASN A 333 -17.90 -1.33 8.09
C ASN A 333 -17.43 -2.50 7.22
N TYR A 334 -16.16 -2.49 6.86
CA TYR A 334 -15.46 -3.67 6.35
C TYR A 334 -14.02 -3.70 6.85
N TYR A 335 -13.50 -4.91 6.99
CA TYR A 335 -12.08 -5.16 7.21
C TYR A 335 -11.49 -5.59 5.87
N VAL A 336 -10.45 -4.90 5.40
CA VAL A 336 -9.75 -5.27 4.17
C VAL A 336 -8.54 -6.11 4.51
N GLN A 337 -8.36 -7.23 3.80
CA GLN A 337 -7.06 -7.88 3.72
C GLN A 337 -6.40 -7.58 2.39
N ASP A 338 -5.09 -7.70 2.36
CA ASP A 338 -4.25 -7.52 1.16
C ASP A 338 -3.19 -8.60 1.26
N GLY A 339 -3.42 -9.73 0.60
CA GLY A 339 -2.56 -10.92 0.69
C GLY A 339 -2.22 -11.41 -0.71
N VAL A 340 -0.98 -11.85 -0.91
CA VAL A 340 -0.51 -12.29 -2.23
C VAL A 340 -0.46 -13.80 -2.26
N VAL A 341 -0.84 -14.40 -3.39
CA VAL A 341 -0.68 -15.83 -3.65
C VAL A 341 -0.01 -16.07 -4.99
N PRO A 342 0.73 -17.18 -5.17
CA PRO A 342 1.13 -17.59 -6.51
C PRO A 342 -0.10 -17.72 -7.41
N ARG A 343 -0.05 -17.19 -8.63
CA ARG A 343 -1.22 -17.16 -9.54
C ARG A 343 -1.85 -18.53 -9.78
N THR A 344 -1.02 -19.56 -9.85
CA THR A 344 -1.44 -20.96 -10.00
C THR A 344 -2.24 -21.50 -8.80
N ARG A 345 -2.28 -20.76 -7.69
CA ARG A 345 -3.02 -21.08 -6.46
C ARG A 345 -4.24 -20.19 -6.26
N LEU A 346 -4.48 -19.19 -7.11
CA LEU A 346 -5.65 -18.29 -7.02
C LEU A 346 -6.99 -19.06 -6.92
N PRO A 347 -7.29 -20.04 -7.79
CA PRO A 347 -8.58 -20.76 -7.71
C PRO A 347 -8.75 -21.57 -6.42
N GLU A 348 -7.66 -22.04 -5.82
CA GLU A 348 -7.72 -22.74 -4.53
C GLU A 348 -8.04 -21.77 -3.38
N VAL A 349 -7.32 -20.65 -3.30
CA VAL A 349 -7.49 -19.70 -2.18
C VAL A 349 -8.86 -19.02 -2.25
N LEU A 350 -9.34 -18.68 -3.46
CA LEU A 350 -10.68 -18.10 -3.64
C LEU A 350 -11.79 -19.09 -3.25
N ARG A 351 -11.62 -20.40 -3.49
CA ARG A 351 -12.53 -21.43 -2.97
C ARG A 351 -12.54 -21.48 -1.44
N ARG A 352 -11.36 -21.47 -0.81
CA ARG A 352 -11.25 -21.44 0.67
C ARG A 352 -11.91 -20.19 1.27
N ILE A 353 -11.79 -19.03 0.62
CA ILE A 353 -12.45 -17.79 1.04
C ILE A 353 -13.98 -17.92 0.96
N ARG A 354 -14.53 -18.50 -0.12
CA ARG A 354 -15.99 -18.73 -0.24
C ARG A 354 -16.51 -19.71 0.82
N ASP A 355 -15.76 -20.78 1.10
CA ASP A 355 -16.12 -21.71 2.18
C ASP A 355 -16.05 -21.04 3.56
N LEU A 356 -15.13 -20.08 3.73
CA LEU A 356 -15.01 -19.26 4.94
C LEU A 356 -16.15 -18.25 5.07
N GLU A 357 -16.55 -17.60 3.98
CA GLU A 357 -17.74 -16.75 3.91
C GLU A 357 -18.98 -17.51 4.42
N ALA A 358 -19.23 -18.69 3.84
CA ALA A 358 -20.41 -19.50 4.16
C ALA A 358 -20.49 -19.91 5.65
N ARG A 359 -19.36 -20.28 6.26
CA ARG A 359 -19.33 -20.72 7.67
C ARG A 359 -19.17 -19.58 8.68
N SER A 360 -18.57 -18.46 8.29
CA SER A 360 -18.40 -17.29 9.17
C SER A 360 -19.68 -16.48 9.31
N GLY A 361 -20.56 -16.52 8.31
CA GLY A 361 -21.78 -15.73 8.27
C GLY A 361 -21.55 -14.24 7.96
N LEU A 362 -20.30 -13.83 7.67
CA LEU A 362 -19.96 -12.50 7.18
C LEU A 362 -19.90 -12.53 5.66
N ARG A 363 -20.36 -11.45 5.02
CA ARG A 363 -20.25 -11.28 3.56
C ARG A 363 -18.82 -10.86 3.20
N ILE A 364 -18.26 -11.40 2.13
CA ILE A 364 -16.90 -11.07 1.67
C ILE A 364 -16.96 -10.64 0.21
N GLY A 365 -16.63 -9.39 -0.07
CA GLY A 365 -16.47 -8.90 -1.44
C GLY A 365 -15.03 -9.02 -1.89
N ASN A 366 -14.78 -9.51 -3.11
CA ASN A 366 -13.44 -9.67 -3.65
C ASN A 366 -13.20 -8.72 -4.81
N VAL A 367 -12.11 -7.97 -4.71
CA VAL A 367 -11.56 -7.12 -5.77
C VAL A 367 -10.05 -7.25 -5.74
N PHE A 368 -9.40 -7.55 -6.85
CA PHE A 368 -7.99 -7.90 -6.78
C PHE A 368 -7.21 -7.79 -8.08
N HIS A 369 -5.89 -7.71 -7.94
CA HIS A 369 -4.91 -7.74 -9.02
C HIS A 369 -4.64 -9.19 -9.38
N ALA A 370 -5.48 -9.77 -10.23
CA ALA A 370 -5.36 -11.19 -10.60
C ALA A 370 -4.04 -11.49 -11.33
N GLY A 371 -3.50 -10.48 -12.02
CA GLY A 371 -2.27 -10.56 -12.80
C GLY A 371 -0.99 -10.82 -12.01
N ASP A 372 -0.91 -10.38 -10.76
CA ASP A 372 0.22 -10.62 -9.85
C ASP A 372 -0.16 -11.44 -8.60
N GLY A 373 -1.45 -11.79 -8.48
CA GLY A 373 -1.96 -12.66 -7.41
C GLY A 373 -2.24 -11.92 -6.11
N ASN A 374 -2.30 -10.59 -6.12
CA ASN A 374 -2.60 -9.79 -4.94
C ASN A 374 -4.11 -9.64 -4.69
N LEU A 375 -4.62 -10.26 -3.63
CA LEU A 375 -6.03 -10.39 -3.23
C LEU A 375 -6.47 -9.27 -2.27
N HIS A 376 -7.61 -8.63 -2.54
CA HIS A 376 -8.28 -7.73 -1.57
C HIS A 376 -9.70 -8.20 -1.18
N PRO A 377 -9.84 -9.17 -0.26
CA PRO A 377 -11.14 -9.50 0.29
C PRO A 377 -11.57 -8.42 1.30
N LEU A 378 -12.82 -8.00 1.18
CA LEU A 378 -13.49 -6.96 1.96
C LEU A 378 -14.53 -7.63 2.86
N ILE A 379 -14.13 -7.96 4.08
CA ILE A 379 -14.94 -8.67 5.08
C ILE A 379 -15.92 -7.68 5.69
N CYS A 380 -17.19 -7.78 5.33
CA CYS A 380 -18.23 -6.84 5.73
C CYS A 380 -18.73 -7.15 7.14
N TYR A 381 -18.78 -6.13 8.00
CA TYR A 381 -19.32 -6.22 9.37
C TYR A 381 -20.01 -4.92 9.80
N ASP A 382 -20.68 -4.96 10.95
CA ASP A 382 -21.32 -3.84 11.63
C ASP A 382 -20.73 -3.71 13.03
N GLU A 383 -19.99 -2.64 13.27
CA GLU A 383 -19.36 -2.39 14.58
C GLU A 383 -20.37 -2.16 15.72
N ALA A 384 -21.64 -1.85 15.40
CA ALA A 384 -22.69 -1.73 16.41
C ALA A 384 -23.12 -3.10 16.96
N ILE A 385 -22.79 -4.20 16.28
CA ILE A 385 -23.07 -5.57 16.74
C ILE A 385 -21.88 -6.04 17.57
N ALA A 386 -22.11 -6.25 18.87
CA ALA A 386 -21.08 -6.67 19.81
C ALA A 386 -20.39 -7.98 19.36
N GLY A 387 -19.06 -7.96 19.29
CA GLY A 387 -18.23 -9.11 18.90
C GLY A 387 -18.04 -9.29 17.39
N GLN A 388 -18.76 -8.54 16.54
CA GLN A 388 -18.68 -8.75 15.10
C GLN A 388 -17.39 -8.19 14.48
N ALA A 389 -16.82 -7.13 15.07
CA ALA A 389 -15.53 -6.59 14.64
C ALA A 389 -14.39 -7.59 14.92
N GLU A 390 -14.36 -8.18 16.11
CA GLU A 390 -13.39 -9.20 16.49
C GLU A 390 -13.55 -10.47 15.64
N HIS A 391 -14.79 -10.85 15.30
CA HIS A 391 -15.06 -11.94 14.38
C HIS A 391 -14.57 -11.64 12.96
N ALA A 392 -14.76 -10.41 12.47
CA ALA A 392 -14.24 -9.97 11.17
C ALA A 392 -12.70 -10.01 11.14
N GLU A 393 -12.03 -9.56 12.20
CA GLU A 393 -10.57 -9.65 12.35
C GLU A 393 -10.07 -11.11 12.35
N ALA A 394 -10.81 -12.03 12.99
CA ALA A 394 -10.49 -13.45 13.00
C ALA A 394 -10.62 -14.08 11.60
N VAL A 395 -11.71 -13.77 10.88
CA VAL A 395 -11.92 -14.19 9.48
C VAL A 395 -10.80 -13.64 8.60
N ALA A 396 -10.47 -12.36 8.76
CA ALA A 396 -9.41 -11.69 8.01
C ALA A 396 -8.03 -12.35 8.27
N SER A 397 -7.74 -12.69 9.52
CA SER A 397 -6.53 -13.41 9.92
C SER A 397 -6.43 -14.82 9.32
N GLU A 398 -7.57 -15.49 9.13
CA GLU A 398 -7.63 -16.82 8.51
C GLU A 398 -7.37 -16.74 6.99
N ILE A 399 -7.86 -15.71 6.30
CA ILE A 399 -7.56 -15.47 4.88
C ILE A 399 -6.06 -15.23 4.69
N LEU A 400 -5.41 -14.44 5.55
CA LEU A 400 -3.94 -14.27 5.50
C LEU A 400 -3.20 -15.60 5.69
N GLN A 401 -3.69 -16.47 6.58
CA GLN A 401 -3.14 -17.81 6.73
C GLN A 401 -3.24 -18.61 5.43
N TYR A 402 -4.34 -18.50 4.70
CA TYR A 402 -4.50 -19.20 3.41
C TYR A 402 -3.48 -18.73 2.39
N CYS A 403 -3.17 -17.43 2.39
CA CYS A 403 -2.14 -16.87 1.53
C CYS A 403 -0.77 -17.46 1.85
N ILE A 404 -0.40 -17.51 3.14
CA ILE A 404 0.86 -18.14 3.60
C ILE A 404 0.90 -19.63 3.23
N ASP A 405 -0.15 -20.39 3.53
CA ASP A 405 -0.24 -21.83 3.24
C ASP A 405 -0.05 -22.12 1.74
N ALA A 406 -0.49 -21.20 0.88
CA ALA A 406 -0.36 -21.30 -0.57
C ALA A 406 1.03 -20.89 -1.10
N GLY A 407 1.98 -20.56 -0.22
CA GLY A 407 3.32 -20.06 -0.57
C GLY A 407 3.36 -18.57 -0.92
N GLY A 408 2.40 -17.82 -0.39
CA GLY A 408 2.19 -16.40 -0.64
C GLY A 408 2.78 -15.46 0.42
N SER A 409 2.26 -14.23 0.46
CA SER A 409 2.67 -13.16 1.37
C SER A 409 1.48 -12.61 2.15
N ILE A 410 1.74 -12.10 3.37
CA ILE A 410 0.73 -11.43 4.21
C ILE A 410 0.35 -10.03 3.72
N THR A 411 1.14 -9.47 2.81
CA THR A 411 0.92 -8.14 2.25
C THR A 411 1.41 -8.07 0.81
N GLY A 412 0.65 -7.39 -0.04
CA GLY A 412 0.97 -7.16 -1.44
C GLY A 412 1.37 -5.72 -1.71
N GLU A 413 0.57 -4.77 -1.23
CA GLU A 413 0.80 -3.34 -1.47
C GLU A 413 0.43 -2.39 -0.32
N HIS A 414 -0.29 -2.87 0.71
CA HIS A 414 -0.72 -2.02 1.83
C HIS A 414 0.30 -1.89 2.95
N GLY A 415 1.36 -2.70 2.94
CA GLY A 415 2.34 -2.79 4.02
C GLY A 415 1.93 -3.73 5.16
N VAL A 416 2.78 -3.84 6.16
CA VAL A 416 2.58 -4.64 7.37
C VAL A 416 1.95 -3.78 8.48
N GLY A 417 2.52 -2.59 8.69
CA GLY A 417 2.05 -1.60 9.65
C GLY A 417 1.91 -2.13 11.07
N ALA A 418 0.92 -1.60 11.79
CA ALA A 418 0.51 -2.11 13.09
C ALA A 418 -0.39 -3.34 12.93
N ASP A 419 -1.24 -3.34 11.91
CA ASP A 419 -2.31 -4.31 11.67
C ASP A 419 -1.78 -5.74 11.50
N LYS A 420 -0.82 -5.92 10.59
CA LYS A 420 -0.31 -7.24 10.21
C LYS A 420 0.98 -7.63 10.91
N SER A 421 1.51 -6.76 11.78
CA SER A 421 2.76 -7.01 12.53
C SER A 421 2.75 -8.36 13.26
N LYS A 422 1.62 -8.73 13.87
CA LYS A 422 1.39 -10.02 14.56
C LYS A 422 1.44 -11.24 13.64
N HIS A 423 1.36 -11.07 12.32
CA HIS A 423 1.41 -12.16 11.34
C HIS A 423 2.81 -12.38 10.75
N MET A 424 3.78 -11.50 11.02
CA MET A 424 5.14 -11.65 10.51
C MET A 424 5.80 -12.95 10.94
N SER A 425 5.57 -13.41 12.17
CA SER A 425 6.12 -14.68 12.68
C SER A 425 5.48 -15.93 12.04
N LYS A 426 4.35 -15.77 11.34
CA LYS A 426 3.73 -16.85 10.57
C LYS A 426 4.40 -17.06 9.21
N MET A 427 4.99 -16.01 8.65
CA MET A 427 5.66 -16.04 7.34
C MET A 427 7.18 -16.20 7.48
N PHE A 428 7.78 -15.58 8.50
CA PHE A 428 9.22 -15.50 8.67
C PHE A 428 9.68 -16.19 9.95
N GLY A 429 10.79 -16.92 9.85
CA GLY A 429 11.42 -17.55 10.99
C GLY A 429 12.10 -16.54 11.92
N PRO A 430 12.53 -17.00 13.12
CA PRO A 430 13.29 -16.17 14.07
C PRO A 430 14.48 -15.46 13.43
N ASN A 431 15.29 -16.17 12.65
CA ASN A 431 16.52 -15.66 12.06
C ASN A 431 16.24 -14.59 11.00
N ASP A 432 15.18 -14.76 10.21
CA ASP A 432 14.76 -13.80 9.18
C ASP A 432 14.34 -12.48 9.83
N LEU A 433 13.50 -12.56 10.87
CA LEU A 433 13.05 -11.40 11.63
C LEU A 433 14.20 -10.70 12.34
N ASP A 434 15.16 -11.45 12.89
CA ASP A 434 16.34 -10.87 13.54
C ASP A 434 17.26 -10.16 12.54
N ALA A 435 17.39 -10.69 11.32
CA ALA A 435 18.11 -10.01 10.24
C ALA A 435 17.45 -8.67 9.85
N MET A 436 16.12 -8.66 9.71
CA MET A 436 15.36 -7.42 9.45
C MET A 436 15.49 -6.41 10.62
N ARG A 437 15.48 -6.89 11.87
CA ARG A 437 15.70 -6.03 13.05
C ARG A 437 17.10 -5.44 13.09
N MET A 438 18.14 -6.17 12.68
CA MET A 438 19.50 -5.60 12.61
C MET A 438 19.56 -4.39 11.68
N VAL A 439 18.85 -4.44 10.54
CA VAL A 439 18.72 -3.29 9.65
C VAL A 439 18.03 -2.14 10.38
N ARG A 440 16.88 -2.37 11.00
CA ARG A 440 16.17 -1.33 11.77
C ARG A 440 17.06 -0.70 12.84
N SER A 441 17.74 -1.51 13.65
CA SER A 441 18.61 -1.03 14.73
C SER A 441 19.84 -0.26 14.23
N ALA A 442 20.30 -0.51 12.99
CA ALA A 442 21.40 0.25 12.41
C ALA A 442 21.01 1.70 12.07
N PHE A 443 19.75 1.93 11.68
CA PHE A 443 19.23 3.26 11.37
C PHE A 443 18.60 3.95 12.59
N ASP A 444 17.92 3.19 13.45
CA ASP A 444 17.18 3.68 14.61
C ASP A 444 17.56 2.93 15.90
N PRO A 445 18.80 3.11 16.43
CA PRO A 445 19.23 2.43 17.64
C PRO A 445 18.42 2.83 18.89
N ALA A 446 17.78 4.01 18.87
CA ALA A 446 16.96 4.52 19.96
C ALA A 446 15.49 4.07 19.88
N ALA A 447 15.09 3.39 18.79
CA ALA A 447 13.72 2.94 18.54
C ALA A 447 12.66 4.07 18.61
N ILE A 448 13.01 5.28 18.15
CA ILE A 448 12.13 6.45 18.16
C ILE A 448 11.42 6.68 16.81
N CYS A 449 11.88 6.04 15.74
CA CYS A 449 11.36 6.20 14.37
C CYS A 449 10.26 5.17 14.09
N ASN A 450 9.02 5.66 14.05
CA ASN A 450 7.79 4.90 13.85
C ASN A 450 7.72 3.58 14.69
N PRO A 451 7.75 3.67 16.03
CA PRO A 451 7.75 2.47 16.87
C PRO A 451 6.41 1.73 16.83
N GLY A 452 6.48 0.41 17.06
CA GLY A 452 5.31 -0.48 17.11
C GLY A 452 4.77 -0.94 15.75
N LYS A 453 5.50 -0.71 14.66
CA LYS A 453 5.12 -1.09 13.28
C LYS A 453 6.08 -2.15 12.74
N VAL A 454 5.59 -2.87 11.72
CA VAL A 454 6.28 -3.93 10.95
C VAL A 454 6.56 -5.18 11.78
N PHE A 455 7.16 -5.06 12.95
CA PHE A 455 7.55 -6.20 13.77
C PHE A 455 6.52 -6.52 14.84
N PRO A 456 6.34 -7.81 15.20
CA PRO A 456 5.56 -8.18 16.37
C PRO A 456 6.08 -7.44 17.60
N THR A 457 5.19 -6.76 18.32
CA THR A 457 5.55 -6.09 19.56
C THR A 457 5.80 -7.14 20.64
N PRO A 458 6.95 -7.08 21.34
CA PRO A 458 7.18 -7.82 22.57
C PRO A 458 6.01 -7.79 23.55
N ARG A 459 5.67 -8.92 24.18
CA ARG A 459 4.64 -8.97 25.22
C ARG A 459 5.10 -8.43 26.57
N LEU A 460 6.41 -8.23 26.76
CA LEU A 460 7.01 -7.92 28.06
C LEU A 460 7.63 -6.54 28.08
N CYS A 461 7.33 -5.77 29.14
CA CYS A 461 7.88 -4.43 29.42
C CYS A 461 9.42 -4.34 29.55
N GLY A 462 10.16 -5.42 29.28
CA GLY A 462 11.62 -5.50 29.42
C GLY A 462 12.37 -5.95 28.15
N GLU A 463 11.69 -6.17 27.03
CA GLU A 463 12.37 -6.52 25.78
C GLU A 463 13.01 -5.26 25.16
N VAL A 464 14.34 -5.27 25.07
CA VAL A 464 15.15 -4.20 24.50
C VAL A 464 15.38 -4.50 23.02
N PRO A 465 15.23 -3.52 22.10
CA PRO A 465 15.61 -3.70 20.69
C PRO A 465 17.06 -4.17 20.54
N GLY A 466 17.32 -5.17 19.71
CA GLY A 466 18.65 -5.74 19.45
C GLY A 466 18.62 -7.24 19.12
N PRO A 467 19.79 -7.90 19.02
CA PRO A 467 19.86 -9.36 18.86
C PRO A 467 19.10 -10.06 19.98
N TYR A 468 18.30 -11.07 19.64
CA TYR A 468 17.48 -11.78 20.62
C TYR A 468 18.30 -12.28 21.80
N ARG A 469 17.82 -11.95 23.00
CA ARG A 469 18.29 -12.51 24.27
C ARG A 469 17.08 -13.08 24.99
N GLN A 470 17.06 -14.40 25.18
CA GLN A 470 15.95 -15.08 25.84
C GLN A 470 15.64 -14.43 27.19
N HIS A 471 14.41 -13.93 27.36
CA HIS A 471 13.99 -13.31 28.61
C HIS A 471 13.95 -14.37 29.73
N PRO A 472 14.33 -14.03 30.98
CA PRO A 472 14.35 -14.99 32.10
C PRO A 472 13.04 -15.75 32.31
N ILE A 473 11.90 -15.16 31.93
CA ILE A 473 10.58 -15.79 32.08
C ILE A 473 10.22 -16.74 30.93
N GLU A 474 10.72 -16.49 29.72
CA GLU A 474 10.65 -17.46 28.61
C GLU A 474 11.49 -18.69 28.97
N ARG A 475 12.69 -18.48 29.52
CA ARG A 475 13.55 -19.55 30.04
C ARG A 475 12.90 -20.33 31.19
N ALA A 476 12.01 -19.69 31.93
CA ALA A 476 11.24 -20.30 33.02
C ALA A 476 9.94 -20.99 32.55
N GLY A 477 9.61 -20.96 31.24
CA GLY A 477 8.38 -21.55 30.71
C GLY A 477 7.09 -20.84 31.12
N LEU A 478 7.20 -19.59 31.59
CA LEU A 478 6.07 -18.79 32.07
C LEU A 478 5.46 -17.91 30.95
N ALA A 479 6.09 -17.89 29.78
CA ALA A 479 5.60 -17.23 28.58
C ALA A 479 6.08 -17.99 27.34
N GLU A 480 5.22 -18.07 26.32
CA GLU A 480 5.55 -18.60 24.99
C GLU A 480 5.75 -17.46 23.99
N ARG A 481 6.64 -17.70 23.02
CA ARG A 481 6.96 -16.77 21.94
C ARG A 481 5.96 -16.98 20.79
N PHE A 482 5.31 -15.92 20.34
CA PHE A 482 4.36 -15.93 19.21
C PHE A 482 4.95 -15.28 17.98
#